data_AF-A0A5C8MDE9-F1
#
_entry.id   AF-A0A5C8MDE9-F1
#
_cell.length_a   1.000
_cell.length_b   1.000
_cell.length_c   1.000
_cell.angle_alpha   90.00
_cell.angle_beta   90.00
_cell.angle_gamma   90.00
#
_symmetry.space_group_name_H-M   'P 1'
#
loop_
_entity.id
_entity.type
_entity.pdbx_description
1 polymer ?
#
loop_
_entity_poly.entity_id
_entity_poly.type
_entity_poly.pdbx_seq_one_letter_code
_entity_poly.pdbx_strand_id
1 'polypeptide(L)'
;YSMIYFGIMQAIPDWFAAGFDLFFQIFIGLNTVLFVFNLLPFPPLDGYRIIEDLAPQGIRAKMAQWESYGALIFLILVLTPLDRYTIQPIFHVAIPFVLENLQSFFSTLFFFK
;
A
#
# COMPACT_ATOMS: atom_id res chain seq x y z
N TYR A 1 -16.51 -4.65 -29.07
CA TYR A 1 -17.48 -5.46 -29.84
C TYR A 1 -16.87 -6.62 -30.64
N SER A 2 -15.63 -6.56 -31.13
CA SER A 2 -15.00 -7.69 -31.84
C SER A 2 -14.56 -8.85 -30.93
N MET A 3 -14.21 -8.61 -29.67
CA MET A 3 -13.82 -9.68 -28.72
C MET A 3 -15.00 -10.53 -28.20
N ILE A 4 -16.23 -10.00 -28.22
CA ILE A 4 -17.45 -10.74 -27.84
C ILE A 4 -17.82 -11.77 -28.94
N TYR A 5 -17.47 -11.49 -30.20
CA TYR A 5 -17.77 -12.33 -31.36
C TYR A 5 -16.87 -13.57 -31.48
N PHE A 6 -15.69 -13.55 -30.84
CA PHE A 6 -14.68 -14.63 -30.92
C PHE A 6 -14.81 -15.69 -29.82
N GLY A 7 -15.81 -15.62 -28.93
CA GLY A 7 -16.06 -16.67 -27.93
C GLY A 7 -14.97 -16.84 -26.86
N ILE A 8 -13.92 -16.00 -26.84
CA ILE A 8 -12.80 -16.10 -25.90
C ILE A 8 -13.28 -15.87 -24.44
N MET A 9 -14.30 -15.03 -24.23
CA MET A 9 -14.93 -14.90 -22.91
C MET A 9 -15.91 -16.02 -22.56
N GLN A 10 -16.41 -16.79 -23.54
CA GLN A 10 -17.18 -18.02 -23.28
C GLN A 10 -16.26 -19.23 -23.04
N ALA A 11 -14.98 -19.13 -23.41
CA ALA A 11 -13.97 -20.17 -23.23
C ALA A 11 -13.32 -20.14 -21.84
N ILE A 12 -13.51 -19.07 -21.07
CA ILE A 12 -13.05 -18.97 -19.69
C ILE A 12 -14.14 -19.53 -18.78
N PRO A 13 -13.88 -20.64 -18.06
CA PRO A 13 -14.85 -21.16 -17.11
C PRO A 13 -15.13 -20.16 -15.98
N ASP A 14 -16.37 -20.08 -15.50
CA ASP A 14 -16.76 -19.16 -14.43
C ASP A 14 -15.88 -19.30 -13.17
N TRP A 15 -15.47 -20.53 -12.84
CA TRP A 15 -14.58 -20.81 -11.71
C TRP A 15 -13.17 -20.22 -11.89
N PHE A 16 -12.70 -20.11 -13.13
CA PHE A 16 -11.42 -19.49 -13.45
C PHE A 16 -11.51 -17.97 -13.36
N ALA A 17 -12.57 -17.36 -13.90
CA ALA A 17 -12.81 -15.92 -13.76
C ALA A 17 -12.91 -15.52 -12.28
N ALA A 18 -13.68 -16.25 -11.48
CA ALA A 18 -13.78 -16.03 -10.03
C ALA A 18 -12.42 -16.15 -9.31
N GLY A 19 -11.57 -17.08 -9.75
CA GLY A 19 -10.21 -17.22 -9.23
C GLY A 19 -9.31 -16.04 -9.57
N PHE A 20 -9.43 -15.48 -10.78
CA PHE A 20 -8.69 -14.29 -11.20
C PHE A 20 -9.12 -13.05 -10.42
N ASP A 21 -10.42 -12.85 -10.24
CA ASP A 21 -10.95 -11.72 -9.47
C ASP A 21 -10.46 -11.77 -8.03
N LEU A 22 -10.52 -12.95 -7.40
CA LEU A 22 -10.00 -13.16 -6.05
C LEU A 22 -8.49 -12.90 -5.98
N PHE A 23 -7.73 -13.41 -6.94
CA PHE A 23 -6.29 -13.20 -7.02
C PHE A 23 -5.95 -11.70 -7.07
N PHE A 24 -6.58 -10.95 -7.97
CA PHE A 24 -6.31 -9.52 -8.09
C PHE A 24 -6.77 -8.73 -6.86
N GLN A 25 -7.91 -9.10 -6.25
CA GLN A 25 -8.37 -8.47 -5.02
C GLN A 25 -7.33 -8.62 -3.89
N ILE A 26 -6.81 -9.84 -3.69
CA ILE A 26 -5.77 -10.12 -2.69
C ILE A 26 -4.47 -9.41 -3.08
N PHE A 27 -4.05 -9.51 -4.33
CA PHE A 27 -2.79 -8.94 -4.82
C PHE A 27 -2.75 -7.42 -4.67
N ILE A 28 -3.80 -6.72 -5.12
CA ILE A 28 -3.91 -5.26 -5.01
C ILE A 28 -4.01 -4.87 -3.54
N GLY A 29 -4.81 -5.60 -2.74
CA GLY A 29 -4.93 -5.36 -1.30
C GLY A 29 -3.59 -5.45 -0.57
N LEU A 30 -2.84 -6.54 -0.77
CA LEU A 30 -1.54 -6.75 -0.15
C LEU A 30 -0.52 -5.67 -0.57
N ASN A 31 -0.41 -5.38 -1.86
CA ASN A 31 0.51 -4.34 -2.34
C ASN A 31 0.14 -2.96 -1.80
N THR A 32 -1.16 -2.65 -1.67
CA THR A 32 -1.61 -1.37 -1.11
C THR A 32 -1.29 -1.26 0.38
N VAL A 33 -1.50 -2.33 1.15
CA VAL A 33 -1.12 -2.38 2.57
C VAL A 33 0.39 -2.18 2.71
N LEU A 34 1.21 -2.89 1.93
CA LEU A 34 2.67 -2.74 1.94
C LEU A 34 3.12 -1.34 1.53
N PHE A 35 2.48 -0.75 0.53
CA PHE A 35 2.74 0.61 0.08
C PHE A 35 2.46 1.63 1.18
N VAL A 36 1.26 1.61 1.77
CA VAL A 36 0.88 2.52 2.86
C VAL A 36 1.78 2.32 4.07
N PHE A 37 2.09 1.07 4.42
CA PHE A 37 3.00 0.74 5.51
C PHE A 37 4.40 1.32 5.28
N ASN A 38 4.97 1.14 4.08
CA ASN A 38 6.28 1.70 3.74
C ASN A 38 6.30 3.23 3.69
N LEU A 39 5.16 3.92 3.61
CA LEU A 39 5.11 5.39 3.70
C LEU A 39 5.10 5.91 5.14
N LEU A 40 4.95 5.04 6.15
CA LEU A 40 4.96 5.48 7.54
C LEU A 40 6.34 6.06 7.92
N PRO A 41 6.38 7.17 8.67
CA PRO A 41 7.62 7.87 9.03
C PRO A 41 8.35 7.22 10.22
N PHE A 42 8.56 5.90 10.18
CA PHE A 42 9.23 5.13 11.23
C PHE A 42 10.50 4.45 10.69
N PRO A 43 11.65 4.50 11.39
CA PRO A 43 12.81 3.66 11.06
C PRO A 43 12.39 2.21 11.37
N PRO A 44 12.42 1.20 10.46
CA PRO A 44 13.22 0.94 9.26
C PRO A 44 12.45 1.06 7.91
N LEU A 45 11.30 1.74 7.91
CA LEU A 45 10.40 1.86 6.76
C LEU A 45 10.89 2.96 5.80
N ASP A 46 10.54 2.86 4.52
CA ASP A 46 11.04 3.77 3.50
C ASP A 46 10.59 5.22 3.69
N GLY A 47 9.42 5.44 4.29
CA GLY A 47 8.87 6.77 4.60
C GLY A 47 9.76 7.58 5.53
N TYR A 48 10.50 6.90 6.42
CA TYR A 48 11.51 7.54 7.25
C TYR A 48 12.68 8.08 6.44
N ARG A 49 13.18 7.30 5.47
CA ARG A 49 14.26 7.71 4.57
C ARG A 49 13.84 8.85 3.66
N ILE A 50 12.60 8.83 3.17
CA ILE A 50 12.03 9.94 2.39
C ILE A 50 12.09 11.25 3.20
N ILE A 51 11.73 11.22 4.48
CA ILE A 51 11.80 12.41 5.35
C ILE A 51 13.25 12.80 5.61
N GLU A 52 14.15 11.83 5.82
CA GLU A 52 15.58 12.10 6.03
C GLU A 52 16.22 12.79 4.82
N ASP A 53 15.90 12.35 3.61
CA ASP A 53 16.41 12.92 2.37
C ASP A 53 15.90 14.35 2.11
N LEU A 54 14.68 14.65 2.59
CA LEU A 54 14.11 15.99 2.54
C LEU A 54 14.59 16.88 3.69
N ALA A 55 15.21 16.31 4.73
CA ALA A 55 15.62 17.06 5.91
C ALA A 55 16.94 17.85 5.68
N PRO A 56 17.07 19.06 6.25
CA PRO A 56 18.34 19.80 6.27
C PRO A 56 19.46 19.00 6.95
N GLN A 57 20.71 19.22 6.52
CA GLN A 57 21.90 18.46 6.96
C GLN A 57 22.04 18.35 8.49
N GLY A 58 21.71 19.41 9.24
CA GLY A 58 21.78 19.41 10.70
C GLY A 58 20.74 18.52 11.39
N ILE A 59 19.58 18.29 10.77
CA ILE A 59 18.54 17.40 11.28
C ILE A 59 18.85 15.96 10.89
N ARG A 60 19.33 15.76 9.65
CA ARG A 60 19.72 14.45 9.14
C ARG A 60 20.75 13.74 10.01
N ALA A 61 21.78 14.45 10.48
CA ALA A 61 22.77 13.89 11.40
C ALA A 61 22.16 13.41 12.72
N LYS A 62 21.10 14.08 13.21
CA LYS A 62 20.36 13.63 14.39
C LYS A 62 19.48 12.44 14.08
N MET A 63 18.76 12.46 12.96
CA MET A 63 17.89 11.36 12.51
C MET A 63 18.66 10.05 12.41
N ALA A 64 19.82 10.05 11.74
CA ALA A 64 20.69 8.87 11.63
C ALA A 64 21.14 8.29 12.99
N GLN A 65 21.32 9.13 14.02
CA GLN A 65 21.64 8.63 15.37
C GLN A 65 20.48 7.84 15.99
N TRP A 66 19.25 8.30 15.78
CA TRP A 66 18.03 7.68 16.32
C TRP A 66 17.55 6.47 15.51
N GLU A 67 18.00 6.31 14.26
CA GLU A 67 17.66 5.15 13.40
C GLU A 67 17.94 3.81 14.12
N SER A 68 19.07 3.73 14.83
CA SER A 68 19.48 2.55 15.59
C SER A 68 18.47 2.10 16.66
N TYR A 69 17.80 3.04 17.32
CA TYR A 69 16.75 2.77 18.30
C TYR A 69 15.37 2.62 17.65
N GLY A 70 15.18 3.22 16.48
CA GLY A 70 13.91 3.21 15.75
C GLY A 70 13.41 1.80 15.43
N ALA A 71 14.30 0.93 14.93
CA ALA A 71 13.93 -0.46 14.64
C ALA A 71 13.44 -1.22 15.89
N LEU A 72 14.04 -0.97 17.05
CA LEU A 72 13.63 -1.57 18.32
C LEU A 72 12.27 -1.04 18.79
N ILE A 73 12.08 0.29 18.74
CA ILE A 73 10.81 0.94 19.10
C ILE A 73 9.69 0.46 18.17
N PHE A 74 9.98 0.34 16.87
CA PHE A 74 9.06 -0.18 15.87
C PHE A 74 8.63 -1.62 16.20
N LEU A 75 9.59 -2.49 16.55
CA LEU A 75 9.30 -3.86 16.95
C LEU A 75 8.40 -3.89 18.20
N ILE A 76 8.68 -3.07 19.21
CA ILE A 76 7.83 -2.96 20.40
C ILE A 76 6.42 -2.51 20.00
N LEU A 77 6.29 -1.49 19.15
CA LEU A 77 5.01 -0.96 18.72
C LEU A 77 4.15 -2.01 18.01
N VAL A 78 4.73 -2.84 17.14
CA VAL A 78 4.01 -3.87 16.38
C VAL A 78 3.74 -5.14 17.20
N LEU A 79 4.65 -5.53 18.10
CA LEU A 79 4.45 -6.71 18.95
C LEU A 79 3.51 -6.44 20.14
N THR A 80 3.28 -5.17 20.47
CA THR A 80 2.33 -4.76 21.51
C THR A 80 1.02 -4.28 20.87
N PRO A 81 -0.10 -4.22 21.61
CA PRO A 81 -1.38 -3.72 21.09
C PRO A 81 -1.40 -2.19 20.85
N LEU A 82 -0.23 -1.54 20.82
CA LEU A 82 -0.09 -0.11 20.55
C LEU A 82 -0.33 0.23 19.07
N ASP A 83 -0.14 -0.74 18.18
CA ASP A 83 -0.47 -0.65 16.76
C ASP A 83 -1.93 -0.19 16.52
N ARG A 84 -2.87 -0.64 17.37
CA ARG A 84 -4.30 -0.29 17.30
C ARG A 84 -4.57 1.21 17.48
N TYR A 85 -3.71 1.89 18.21
CA TYR A 85 -3.85 3.33 18.50
C TYR A 85 -2.95 4.20 17.63
N THR A 86 -1.99 3.62 16.92
CA THR A 86 -0.97 4.34 16.15
C THR A 86 -1.09 4.05 14.65
N ILE A 87 -0.93 2.80 14.25
CA ILE A 87 -0.91 2.37 12.84
C ILE A 87 -2.33 2.15 12.30
N GLN A 88 -3.20 1.46 13.04
CA GLN A 88 -4.56 1.14 12.56
C GLN A 88 -5.38 2.37 12.15
N PRO A 89 -5.40 3.49 12.91
CA PRO A 89 -6.15 4.67 12.50
C PRO A 89 -5.67 5.22 11.16
N ILE A 90 -4.35 5.18 10.92
CA ILE A 90 -3.76 5.61 9.64
C ILE A 90 -4.22 4.67 8.54
N PHE A 91 -4.20 3.35 8.77
CA PHE A 91 -4.59 2.35 7.76
C PHE A 91 -6.07 2.45 7.39
N HIS A 92 -6.96 2.65 8.36
CA HIS A 92 -8.40 2.83 8.12
C HIS A 92 -8.73 4.05 7.26
N VAL A 93 -7.83 5.04 7.17
CA VAL A 93 -8.00 6.22 6.33
C VAL A 93 -7.23 6.07 5.02
N ALA A 94 -5.95 5.73 5.10
CA ALA A 94 -5.03 5.75 3.96
C ALA A 94 -5.29 4.61 2.96
N ILE A 95 -5.60 3.39 3.42
CA ILE A 95 -5.85 2.26 2.52
C ILE A 95 -7.08 2.50 1.64
N PRO A 96 -8.29 2.79 2.19
CA PRO A 96 -9.45 3.04 1.35
C PRO A 96 -9.22 4.27 0.45
N PHE A 97 -8.60 5.33 0.98
CA PHE A 97 -8.25 6.50 0.18
C PHE A 97 -7.40 6.13 -1.04
N VAL A 98 -6.32 5.37 -0.87
CA VAL A 98 -5.44 4.96 -1.99
C VAL A 98 -6.20 4.08 -2.98
N LEU A 99 -6.96 3.09 -2.49
CA LEU A 99 -7.72 2.19 -3.35
C LEU A 99 -8.79 2.93 -4.17
N GLU A 100 -9.57 3.81 -3.54
CA GLU A 100 -10.60 4.61 -4.21
C GLU A 100 -10.00 5.54 -5.26
N ASN A 101 -8.88 6.19 -4.95
CA ASN A 101 -8.19 7.05 -5.90
C ASN A 101 -7.59 6.26 -7.07
N LEU A 102 -6.98 5.11 -6.81
CA LEU A 102 -6.47 4.24 -7.87
C LEU A 102 -7.61 3.73 -8.75
N GLN A 103 -8.71 3.25 -8.16
CA GLN A 103 -9.89 2.81 -8.91
C GLN A 103 -10.50 3.94 -9.74
N SER A 104 -10.62 5.14 -9.18
CA SER A 104 -11.11 6.33 -9.88
C SER A 104 -10.18 6.74 -11.03
N PHE A 105 -8.87 6.75 -10.80
CA PHE A 105 -7.87 7.07 -11.81
C PHE A 105 -7.89 6.06 -12.97
N PHE A 106 -7.86 4.76 -12.66
CA PHE A 106 -7.88 3.72 -13.69
C PHE A 106 -9.21 3.68 -14.43
N SER A 107 -10.33 3.85 -13.73
CA SER A 107 -11.63 3.89 -14.40
C SER A 107 -11.71 5.11 -15.33
N THR A 108 -11.23 6.28 -14.90
CA THR A 108 -11.11 7.45 -15.77
C THR A 108 -10.22 7.12 -16.97
N LEU A 109 -9.01 6.58 -16.77
CA LEU A 109 -8.04 6.33 -17.85
C LEU A 109 -8.54 5.32 -18.90
N PHE A 110 -9.19 4.24 -18.47
CA PHE A 110 -9.62 3.15 -19.35
C PHE A 110 -11.02 3.35 -19.93
N PHE A 111 -11.91 4.09 -19.26
CA PHE A 111 -13.27 4.36 -19.72
C PHE A 111 -13.48 5.78 -20.31
N PHE A 112 -12.49 6.69 -20.27
CA PHE A 112 -12.48 7.91 -21.11
C PHE A 112 -12.08 7.64 -22.58
N LYS A 113 -12.19 6.39 -23.03
CA LYS A 113 -12.25 6.02 -24.44
C LYS A 113 -13.57 5.31 -24.74
#